data_AF-A0A956WAS9-F1
#
_entry.id   AF-A0A956WAS9-F1
#
_cell.length_a   1.000
_cell.length_b   1.000
_cell.length_c   1.000
_cell.angle_alpha   90.00
_cell.angle_beta   90.00
_cell.angle_gamma   90.00
#
_symmetry.space_group_name_H-M   'P 1'
#
loop_
_entity.id
_entity.type
_entity.pdbx_description
1 polymer ?
#
loop_
_entity_poly.entity_id
_entity_poly.type
_entity_poly.pdbx_seq_one_letter_code
_entity_poly.pdbx_strand_id
1 'polypeptide(L)'
;MAARVGIFDSGVGGLSVVAALHRHQPSLDITYVADTAFFPYGGRDAAEVAERARYLAKMLVARDIDALVVACNTASSAALELLREEFDLPIVGMEPPLKPAVEASRSGVVAVLATPGTAAGERMARLHERFGSEKQVHVLPMPGLADLVEAGEVEGDRVEAMIRTALAEPLGAGLDALALGCTHYGFLRPV
;
A
#
# COMPACT_ATOMS: atom_id res chain seq x y z
N MET A 1 15.33 24.97 -8.17
CA MET A 1 13.89 24.79 -8.40
C MET A 1 13.40 23.69 -7.48
N ALA A 2 12.10 23.69 -7.13
CA ALA A 2 11.48 22.58 -6.43
C ALA A 2 11.57 21.31 -7.29
N ALA A 3 11.87 20.15 -6.68
CA ALA A 3 11.83 18.88 -7.39
C ALA A 3 10.35 18.51 -7.65
N ARG A 4 10.06 18.12 -8.89
CA ARG A 4 8.74 17.70 -9.38
C ARG A 4 8.57 16.22 -9.14
N VAL A 5 7.56 15.84 -8.38
CA VAL A 5 7.28 14.45 -8.01
C VAL A 5 5.93 14.04 -8.58
N GLY A 6 5.94 13.08 -9.49
CA GLY A 6 4.73 12.42 -9.95
C GLY A 6 4.35 11.31 -8.99
N ILE A 7 3.09 11.26 -8.57
CA ILE A 7 2.59 10.25 -7.65
C ILE A 7 1.31 9.67 -8.25
N PHE A 8 1.18 8.35 -8.27
CA PHE A 8 -0.11 7.72 -8.57
C PHE A 8 -0.50 6.65 -7.57
N ASP A 9 -1.81 6.49 -7.41
CA ASP A 9 -2.44 5.45 -6.62
C ASP A 9 -3.70 4.95 -7.34
N SER A 10 -4.20 3.77 -6.95
CA SER A 10 -5.46 3.24 -7.48
C SER A 10 -6.68 4.09 -7.14
N GLY A 11 -6.60 4.95 -6.13
CA GLY A 11 -7.70 5.80 -5.70
C GLY A 11 -7.25 6.93 -4.79
N VAL A 12 -8.04 7.29 -3.78
CA VAL A 12 -7.72 8.37 -2.82
C VAL A 12 -6.76 7.95 -1.72
N GLY A 13 -6.54 6.64 -1.54
CA GLY A 13 -5.65 6.09 -0.50
C GLY A 13 -4.25 6.71 -0.52
N GLY A 14 -3.69 6.96 -1.70
CA GLY A 14 -2.37 7.56 -1.89
C GLY A 14 -2.23 8.99 -1.34
N LEU A 15 -3.32 9.69 -1.02
CA LEU A 15 -3.26 10.98 -0.34
C LEU A 15 -2.61 10.89 1.04
N SER A 16 -2.63 9.73 1.69
CA SER A 16 -1.86 9.49 2.93
C SER A 16 -0.35 9.65 2.70
N VAL A 17 0.15 9.17 1.56
CA VAL A 17 1.55 9.30 1.13
C VAL A 17 1.86 10.74 0.76
N VAL A 18 0.97 11.41 0.00
CA VAL A 18 1.10 12.84 -0.33
C VAL A 18 1.20 13.70 0.93
N ALA A 19 0.31 13.46 1.91
CA ALA A 19 0.30 14.19 3.17
C ALA A 19 1.60 13.96 3.97
N ALA A 20 2.14 12.73 3.97
CA ALA A 20 3.42 12.44 4.60
C ALA A 20 4.58 13.16 3.91
N LEU A 21 4.66 13.10 2.58
CA LEU A 21 5.67 13.81 1.80
C LEU A 21 5.60 15.32 2.00
N HIS A 22 4.42 15.91 1.97
CA HIS A 22 4.24 17.34 2.19
C HIS A 22 4.68 17.77 3.61
N ARG A 23 4.44 16.95 4.64
CA ARG A 23 4.94 17.23 5.99
C ARG A 23 6.46 17.18 6.10
N HIS A 24 7.11 16.23 5.42
CA HIS A 24 8.56 16.03 5.50
C HIS A 24 9.35 16.94 4.55
N GLN A 25 8.81 17.24 3.37
CA GLN A 25 9.40 18.15 2.39
C GLN A 25 8.32 19.01 1.73
N PRO A 26 7.95 20.15 2.36
CA PRO A 26 6.91 21.05 1.85
C PRO A 26 7.26 21.69 0.50
N SER A 27 8.54 21.69 0.12
CA SER A 27 9.01 22.31 -1.12
C SER A 27 8.86 21.44 -2.37
N LEU A 28 8.34 20.20 -2.27
CA LEU A 28 8.11 19.37 -3.46
C LEU A 28 6.95 19.92 -4.28
N ASP A 29 7.12 19.93 -5.60
CA ASP A 29 6.03 20.17 -6.54
C ASP A 29 5.38 18.82 -6.89
N ILE A 30 4.22 18.54 -6.30
CA ILE A 30 3.58 17.22 -6.37
C ILE A 30 2.46 17.21 -7.39
N THR A 31 2.56 16.33 -8.40
CA THR A 31 1.44 15.96 -9.26
C THR A 31 0.91 14.60 -8.84
N TYR A 32 -0.32 14.55 -8.31
CA TYR A 32 -0.98 13.32 -7.88
C TYR A 32 -2.06 12.87 -8.86
N VAL A 33 -2.10 11.57 -9.16
CA VAL A 33 -3.14 10.93 -9.98
C VAL A 33 -3.80 9.81 -9.17
N ALA A 34 -5.09 9.96 -8.89
CA ALA A 34 -5.94 8.89 -8.38
C ALA A 34 -6.64 8.19 -9.55
N ASP A 35 -6.38 6.90 -9.75
CA ASP A 35 -6.99 6.12 -10.84
C ASP A 35 -8.35 5.54 -10.47
N THR A 36 -9.24 6.39 -9.94
CA THR A 36 -10.55 5.99 -9.40
C THR A 36 -11.46 5.31 -10.42
N ALA A 37 -11.28 5.58 -11.72
CA ALA A 37 -12.00 4.91 -12.80
C ALA A 37 -11.62 3.42 -12.97
N PHE A 38 -10.46 3.01 -12.46
CA PHE A 38 -9.98 1.63 -12.51
C PHE A 38 -9.88 0.98 -11.12
N PHE A 39 -10.21 1.73 -10.07
CA PHE A 39 -10.32 1.21 -8.71
C PHE A 39 -11.36 0.06 -8.62
N PRO A 40 -11.18 -0.93 -7.74
CA PRO A 40 -9.99 -1.23 -6.95
C PRO A 40 -8.96 -2.06 -7.74
N TYR A 41 -7.67 -1.93 -7.40
CA TYR A 41 -6.62 -2.80 -7.98
C TYR A 41 -6.52 -4.14 -7.24
N GLY A 42 -6.89 -4.18 -5.96
CA GLY A 42 -6.59 -5.27 -5.05
C GLY A 42 -7.16 -6.64 -5.42
N GLY A 43 -8.17 -6.70 -6.29
CA GLY A 43 -8.78 -7.94 -6.77
C GLY A 43 -8.56 -8.21 -8.27
N ARG A 44 -7.72 -7.41 -8.94
CA ARG A 44 -7.45 -7.54 -10.38
C ARG A 44 -6.23 -8.43 -10.64
N ASP A 45 -6.10 -8.89 -11.89
CA ASP A 45 -4.94 -9.63 -12.34
C ASP A 45 -3.67 -8.76 -12.27
N ALA A 46 -2.53 -9.36 -11.90
CA ALA A 46 -1.29 -8.64 -11.72
C ALA A 46 -0.77 -8.02 -13.03
N ALA A 47 -0.95 -8.69 -14.17
CA ALA A 47 -0.55 -8.15 -15.47
C ALA A 47 -1.44 -6.97 -15.89
N GLU A 48 -2.75 -7.05 -15.61
CA GLU A 48 -3.69 -5.94 -15.83
C GLU A 48 -3.29 -4.70 -15.00
N VAL A 49 -2.95 -4.89 -13.72
CA VAL A 49 -2.47 -3.82 -12.85
C VAL A 49 -1.12 -3.27 -13.32
N ALA A 50 -0.21 -4.13 -13.80
CA ALA A 50 1.09 -3.70 -14.31
C ALA A 50 0.98 -2.82 -15.56
N GLU A 51 0.15 -3.21 -16.53
CA GLU A 51 -0.12 -2.41 -17.72
C GLU A 51 -0.80 -1.07 -17.37
N ARG A 52 -1.72 -1.08 -16.40
CA ARG A 52 -2.35 0.16 -15.92
C ARG A 52 -1.35 1.09 -15.24
N ALA A 53 -0.49 0.54 -14.38
CA ALA A 53 0.57 1.30 -13.71
C ALA A 53 1.56 1.90 -14.73
N ARG A 54 1.92 1.13 -15.76
CA ARG A 54 2.74 1.61 -16.89
C ARG A 54 2.10 2.78 -17.63
N TYR A 55 0.80 2.69 -17.92
CA TYR A 55 0.05 3.79 -18.54
C TYR A 55 0.10 5.08 -17.69
N LEU A 56 -0.14 4.97 -16.38
CA LEU A 56 -0.09 6.12 -15.47
C LEU A 56 1.32 6.71 -15.35
N ALA A 57 2.34 5.85 -15.28
CA ALA A 57 3.74 6.26 -15.26
C ALA A 57 4.11 7.06 -16.52
N LYS A 58 3.74 6.58 -17.72
CA LYS A 58 3.97 7.32 -18.98
C LYS A 58 3.33 8.71 -18.95
N MET A 59 2.09 8.79 -18.46
CA MET A 59 1.35 10.04 -18.36
C MET A 59 2.02 11.05 -17.40
N LEU A 60 2.57 10.57 -16.28
CA LEU A 60 3.28 11.42 -15.32
C LEU A 60 4.67 11.82 -15.81
N VAL A 61 5.43 10.89 -16.40
CA VAL A 61 6.76 11.16 -16.98
C VAL A 61 6.67 12.18 -18.11
N ALA A 62 5.60 12.17 -18.91
CA ALA A 62 5.35 13.17 -19.94
C ALA A 62 5.16 14.61 -19.41
N ARG A 63 5.09 14.81 -18.08
CA ARG A 63 5.08 16.12 -17.42
C ARG A 63 6.47 16.55 -16.92
N ASP A 64 7.52 15.88 -17.39
CA ASP A 64 8.91 16.12 -17.03
C ASP A 64 9.18 15.99 -15.51
N ILE A 65 8.55 15.06 -14.80
CA ILE A 65 8.82 14.87 -13.36
C ILE A 65 10.28 14.45 -13.08
N ASP A 66 10.81 14.84 -11.92
CA ASP A 66 12.17 14.48 -11.49
C ASP A 66 12.22 13.14 -10.73
N ALA A 67 11.08 12.69 -10.18
CA ALA A 67 10.92 11.39 -9.53
C ALA A 67 9.46 10.88 -9.61
N LEU A 68 9.29 9.56 -9.66
CA LEU A 68 7.99 8.88 -9.64
C LEU A 68 7.78 8.14 -8.33
N VAL A 69 6.59 8.28 -7.72
CA VAL A 69 6.16 7.52 -6.56
C VAL A 69 4.93 6.67 -6.92
N VAL A 70 5.08 5.35 -6.84
CA VAL A 70 3.99 4.39 -6.92
C VAL A 70 3.42 4.25 -5.50
N ALA A 71 2.40 5.04 -5.16
CA ALA A 71 1.83 5.05 -3.82
C ALA A 71 0.95 3.82 -3.54
N CYS A 72 0.40 3.15 -4.55
CA CYS A 72 -0.42 1.96 -4.32
C CYS A 72 0.45 0.73 -4.01
N ASN A 73 0.17 0.04 -2.90
CA ASN A 73 0.84 -1.22 -2.53
C ASN A 73 0.62 -2.34 -3.56
N THR A 74 -0.61 -2.45 -4.09
CA THR A 74 -0.94 -3.43 -5.12
C THR A 74 -0.17 -3.13 -6.42
N ALA A 75 -0.12 -1.87 -6.85
CA ALA A 75 0.65 -1.46 -8.03
C ALA A 75 2.16 -1.65 -7.83
N SER A 76 2.67 -1.36 -6.63
CA SER A 76 4.09 -1.57 -6.29
C SER A 76 4.48 -3.05 -6.29
N SER A 77 3.55 -3.93 -5.91
CA SER A 77 3.76 -5.38 -5.96
C SER A 77 3.72 -5.92 -7.39
N ALA A 78 2.92 -5.31 -8.27
CA ALA A 78 2.72 -5.80 -9.63
C ALA A 78 3.69 -5.22 -10.67
N ALA A 79 4.15 -3.97 -10.49
CA ALA A 79 4.74 -3.20 -11.59
C ALA A 79 6.12 -2.58 -11.29
N LEU A 80 6.57 -2.53 -10.03
CA LEU A 80 7.69 -1.66 -9.67
C LEU A 80 9.00 -2.00 -10.38
N GLU A 81 9.30 -3.30 -10.51
CA GLU A 81 10.46 -3.81 -11.25
C GLU A 81 10.39 -3.41 -12.73
N LEU A 82 9.25 -3.65 -13.38
CA LEU A 82 9.01 -3.30 -14.79
C LEU A 82 9.17 -1.80 -15.04
N LEU A 83 8.61 -0.95 -14.16
CA LEU A 83 8.71 0.50 -14.31
C LEU A 83 10.17 0.96 -14.19
N ARG A 84 10.96 0.37 -13.29
CA ARG A 84 12.38 0.71 -13.11
C ARG A 84 13.25 0.29 -14.29
N GLU A 85 12.86 -0.75 -15.02
CA GLU A 85 13.53 -1.15 -16.26
C GLU A 85 13.19 -0.23 -17.43
N GLU A 86 11.97 0.32 -17.46
CA GLU A 86 11.48 1.13 -18.59
C GLU A 86 11.87 2.61 -18.51
N PHE A 87 11.96 3.21 -17.31
CA PHE A 87 12.14 4.64 -17.16
C PHE A 87 13.46 5.01 -16.46
N ASP A 88 14.14 6.03 -16.99
CA ASP A 88 15.44 6.52 -16.50
C ASP A 88 15.30 7.67 -15.48
N LEU A 89 14.43 7.49 -14.48
CA LEU A 89 14.28 8.41 -13.35
C LEU A 89 14.10 7.62 -12.04
N PRO A 90 14.36 8.24 -10.88
CA PRO A 90 14.10 7.60 -9.59
C PRO A 90 12.64 7.17 -9.45
N ILE A 91 12.41 5.87 -9.23
CA ILE A 91 11.08 5.31 -8.93
C ILE A 91 11.06 4.71 -7.53
N VAL A 92 10.21 5.30 -6.69
CA VAL A 92 9.93 4.85 -5.34
C VAL A 92 8.59 4.14 -5.34
N GLY A 93 8.51 2.95 -4.76
CA GLY A 93 7.26 2.23 -4.56
C GLY A 93 7.02 1.98 -3.08
N MET A 94 5.81 1.56 -2.76
CA MET A 94 5.49 1.10 -1.42
C MET A 94 6.01 -0.32 -1.19
N GLU A 95 6.32 -0.60 0.06
CA GLU A 95 6.62 -1.94 0.54
C GLU A 95 5.70 -2.24 1.72
N PRO A 96 5.06 -3.43 1.76
CA PRO A 96 4.26 -3.81 2.91
C PRO A 96 5.10 -3.68 4.20
N PRO A 97 4.58 -3.04 5.27
CA PRO A 97 5.37 -2.69 6.44
C PRO A 97 5.63 -3.90 7.38
N LEU A 98 5.92 -5.08 6.84
CA LEU A 98 6.18 -6.29 7.60
C LEU A 98 7.45 -6.18 8.44
N LYS A 99 8.57 -5.76 7.84
CA LYS A 99 9.85 -5.60 8.55
C LYS A 99 9.71 -4.71 9.81
N PRO A 100 9.20 -3.47 9.74
CA PRO A 100 9.07 -2.65 10.94
C PRO A 100 8.09 -3.25 11.96
N ALA A 101 7.04 -3.95 11.53
CA ALA A 101 6.13 -4.62 12.45
C ALA A 101 6.80 -5.79 13.20
N VAL A 102 7.61 -6.59 12.49
CA VAL A 102 8.45 -7.64 13.09
C VAL A 102 9.45 -7.06 14.08
N GLU A 103 10.14 -5.98 13.72
CA GLU A 103 11.15 -5.33 14.58
C GLU A 103 10.52 -4.68 15.82
N ALA A 104 9.27 -4.22 15.73
CA ALA A 104 8.54 -3.62 16.85
C ALA A 104 7.91 -4.66 17.80
N SER A 105 7.65 -5.88 17.32
CA SER A 105 6.98 -6.93 18.09
C SER A 105 7.85 -7.49 19.21
N ARG A 106 7.24 -7.69 20.38
CA ARG A 106 7.84 -8.34 21.56
C ARG A 106 7.38 -9.78 21.70
N SER A 107 6.10 -10.06 21.43
CA SER A 107 5.54 -11.42 21.47
C SER A 107 6.02 -12.28 20.30
N GLY A 108 6.44 -11.63 19.21
CA GLY A 108 6.76 -12.28 17.94
C GLY A 108 5.53 -12.66 17.13
N VAL A 109 4.34 -12.18 17.51
CA VAL A 109 3.09 -12.37 16.77
C VAL A 109 2.73 -11.06 16.09
N VAL A 110 2.70 -11.09 14.75
CA VAL A 110 2.55 -9.93 13.89
C VAL A 110 1.41 -10.17 12.92
N ALA A 111 0.62 -9.16 12.62
CA ALA A 111 -0.40 -9.21 11.57
C ALA A 111 -0.16 -8.12 10.53
N VAL A 112 -0.42 -8.43 9.26
CA VAL A 112 -0.38 -7.48 8.16
C VAL A 112 -1.74 -7.47 7.48
N LEU A 113 -2.48 -6.36 7.58
CA LEU A 113 -3.70 -6.16 6.80
C LEU A 113 -3.33 -5.71 5.40
N ALA A 114 -3.77 -6.40 4.36
CA ALA A 114 -3.42 -6.05 2.99
C ALA A 114 -4.58 -6.31 2.02
N THR A 115 -4.50 -5.74 0.81
CA THR A 115 -5.42 -6.15 -0.27
C THR A 115 -5.13 -7.60 -0.68
N PRO A 116 -6.09 -8.34 -1.27
CA PRO A 116 -5.85 -9.72 -1.73
C PRO A 116 -4.63 -9.83 -2.65
N GLY A 117 -4.50 -8.94 -3.63
CA GLY A 117 -3.36 -8.90 -4.55
C GLY A 117 -2.03 -8.60 -3.87
N THR A 118 -2.02 -7.75 -2.82
CA THR A 118 -0.78 -7.50 -2.05
C THR A 118 -0.44 -8.70 -1.15
N ALA A 119 -1.43 -9.31 -0.51
CA ALA A 119 -1.25 -10.47 0.36
C ALA A 119 -0.70 -11.69 -0.41
N ALA A 120 -1.21 -11.92 -1.63
CA ALA A 120 -0.78 -13.02 -2.49
C ALA A 120 0.48 -12.70 -3.33
N GLY A 121 0.94 -11.45 -3.33
CA GLY A 121 2.02 -10.99 -4.19
C GLY A 121 3.40 -11.49 -3.76
N GLU A 122 4.29 -11.73 -4.72
CA GLU A 122 5.64 -12.22 -4.44
C GLU A 122 6.45 -11.29 -3.52
N ARG A 123 6.20 -9.98 -3.58
CA ARG A 123 6.84 -9.00 -2.68
C ARG A 123 6.56 -9.32 -1.21
N MET A 124 5.32 -9.66 -0.87
CA MET A 124 4.95 -10.07 0.49
C MET A 124 5.64 -11.38 0.87
N ALA A 125 5.66 -12.36 -0.04
CA ALA A 125 6.32 -13.65 0.20
C ALA A 125 7.82 -13.48 0.49
N ARG A 126 8.53 -12.68 -0.31
CA ARG A 126 9.97 -12.36 -0.11
C ARG A 126 10.22 -11.65 1.22
N LEU A 127 9.34 -10.72 1.61
CA LEU A 127 9.43 -10.05 2.91
C LEU A 127 9.25 -11.02 4.07
N HIS A 128 8.27 -11.92 3.95
CA HIS A 128 8.01 -12.93 4.96
C HIS A 128 9.19 -13.90 5.12
N GLU A 129 9.76 -14.39 4.01
CA GLU A 129 10.95 -15.25 4.04
C GLU A 129 12.13 -14.55 4.73
N ARG A 130 12.37 -13.28 4.39
CA ARG A 130 13.54 -12.53 4.85
C ARG A 130 13.45 -12.03 6.29
N PHE A 131 12.26 -11.67 6.76
CA PHE A 131 12.07 -11.02 8.06
C PHE A 131 11.10 -11.75 8.99
N GLY A 132 10.19 -12.55 8.46
CA GLY A 132 9.11 -13.19 9.22
C GLY A 132 9.37 -14.64 9.65
N SER A 133 10.43 -15.29 9.16
CA SER A 133 10.63 -16.74 9.30
C SER A 133 10.78 -17.25 10.74
N GLU A 134 11.22 -16.40 11.67
CA GLU A 134 11.34 -16.73 13.10
C GLU A 134 10.13 -16.26 13.94
N LYS A 135 9.10 -15.69 13.30
CA LYS A 135 7.94 -15.04 13.93
C LYS A 135 6.64 -15.68 13.47
N GLN A 136 5.58 -15.53 14.26
CA GLN A 136 4.24 -15.89 13.84
C GLN A 136 3.61 -14.71 13.09
N VAL A 137 3.75 -14.72 11.76
CA VAL A 137 3.22 -13.65 10.89
C VAL A 137 1.89 -14.08 10.27
N HIS A 138 0.84 -13.31 10.52
CA HIS A 138 -0.47 -13.44 9.88
C HIS A 138 -0.62 -12.41 8.76
N VAL A 139 -0.61 -12.85 7.50
CA VAL A 139 -0.95 -11.98 6.36
C VAL A 139 -2.45 -12.10 6.10
N LEU A 140 -3.19 -11.02 6.35
CA LEU A 140 -4.65 -11.00 6.38
C LEU A 140 -5.20 -10.21 5.19
N PRO A 141 -5.78 -10.87 4.18
CA PRO A 141 -6.42 -10.19 3.07
C PRO A 141 -7.73 -9.52 3.55
N MET A 142 -7.92 -8.25 3.20
CA MET A 142 -9.06 -7.43 3.60
C MET A 142 -9.86 -6.94 2.37
N PRO A 143 -10.53 -7.85 1.62
CA PRO A 143 -11.38 -7.47 0.49
C PRO A 143 -12.52 -6.56 0.97
N GLY A 144 -12.83 -5.50 0.23
CA GLY A 144 -13.89 -4.54 0.60
C GLY A 144 -13.44 -3.42 1.54
N LEU A 145 -12.34 -3.57 2.29
CA LEU A 145 -11.95 -2.55 3.28
C LEU A 145 -11.48 -1.24 2.62
N ALA A 146 -10.80 -1.34 1.48
CA ALA A 146 -10.41 -0.15 0.72
C ALA A 146 -11.64 0.55 0.10
N ASP A 147 -12.64 -0.22 -0.34
CA ASP A 147 -13.90 0.28 -0.89
C ASP A 147 -14.69 1.09 0.15
N LEU A 148 -14.71 0.63 1.41
CA LEU A 148 -15.31 1.39 2.52
C LEU A 148 -14.63 2.75 2.71
N VAL A 149 -13.29 2.78 2.70
CA VAL A 149 -12.54 4.03 2.83
C VAL A 149 -12.79 4.97 1.64
N GLU A 150 -12.85 4.46 0.41
CA GLU A 150 -13.24 5.27 -0.77
C GLU A 150 -14.65 5.86 -0.65
N ALA A 151 -15.57 5.12 -0.03
CA ALA A 151 -16.92 5.61 0.26
C ALA A 151 -16.99 6.61 1.43
N GLY A 152 -15.87 6.90 2.10
CA GLY A 152 -15.81 7.73 3.30
C GLY A 152 -16.19 7.01 4.60
N GLU A 153 -16.43 5.70 4.54
CA GLU A 153 -16.68 4.84 5.71
C GLU A 153 -15.35 4.46 6.37
N VAL A 154 -14.81 5.33 7.22
CA VAL A 154 -13.52 5.15 7.92
C VAL A 154 -13.64 4.67 9.38
N GLU A 155 -14.88 4.55 9.87
CA GLU A 155 -15.25 4.08 11.22
C GLU A 155 -16.67 3.48 11.18
N GLY A 156 -17.08 2.81 12.26
CA GLY A 156 -18.43 2.25 12.43
C GLY A 156 -18.52 0.73 12.23
N ASP A 157 -19.69 0.18 12.55
CA ASP A 157 -19.91 -1.26 12.77
C ASP A 157 -19.37 -2.18 11.68
N ARG A 158 -19.46 -1.78 10.40
CA ARG A 158 -18.96 -2.61 9.28
C ARG A 158 -17.44 -2.72 9.29
N VAL A 159 -16.75 -1.58 9.40
CA VAL A 159 -15.29 -1.51 9.48
C VAL A 159 -14.81 -2.28 10.71
N GLU A 160 -15.45 -2.05 11.86
CA GLU A 160 -15.11 -2.74 13.10
C GLU A 160 -15.31 -4.25 12.99
N ALA A 161 -16.44 -4.71 12.46
CA ALA A 161 -16.73 -6.13 12.33
C ALA A 161 -15.70 -6.83 11.42
N MET A 162 -15.32 -6.20 10.31
CA MET A 162 -14.28 -6.73 9.40
C MET A 162 -12.93 -6.86 10.11
N ILE A 163 -12.48 -5.80 10.80
CA ILE A 163 -11.19 -5.80 11.50
C ILE A 163 -11.20 -6.78 12.68
N ARG A 164 -12.25 -6.79 13.50
CA ARG A 164 -12.38 -7.71 14.65
C ARG A 164 -12.37 -9.16 14.19
N THR A 165 -13.07 -9.48 13.10
CA THR A 165 -13.11 -10.83 12.54
C THR A 165 -11.72 -11.25 12.05
N ALA A 166 -11.04 -10.39 11.30
CA ALA A 166 -9.71 -10.68 10.76
C ALA A 166 -8.66 -10.85 11.86
N LEU A 167 -8.75 -10.06 12.93
CA LEU A 167 -7.77 -10.05 14.02
C LEU A 167 -8.06 -11.06 15.14
N ALA A 168 -9.20 -11.75 15.13
CA ALA A 168 -9.60 -12.64 16.22
C ALA A 168 -8.56 -13.73 16.54
N GLU A 169 -8.09 -14.44 15.51
CA GLU A 169 -7.06 -15.48 15.66
C GLU A 169 -5.69 -14.88 16.07
N PRO A 170 -5.11 -13.88 15.37
CA PRO A 170 -3.86 -13.25 15.79
C PRO A 170 -3.90 -12.71 17.23
N LEU A 171 -4.99 -12.05 17.63
CA LEU A 171 -5.16 -11.54 19.00
C LEU A 171 -5.17 -12.68 20.01
N GLY A 172 -5.83 -13.79 19.70
CA GLY A 172 -5.79 -15.01 20.52
C GLY A 172 -4.40 -15.63 20.64
N ALA A 173 -3.54 -15.44 19.62
CA ALA A 173 -2.15 -15.89 19.62
C ALA A 173 -1.19 -14.91 20.33
N GLY A 174 -1.64 -13.70 20.71
CA GLY A 174 -0.79 -12.69 21.37
C GLY A 174 -0.23 -11.62 20.44
N LEU A 175 -0.95 -11.29 19.36
CA LEU A 175 -0.64 -10.19 18.46
C LEU A 175 -0.32 -8.90 19.23
N ASP A 176 0.84 -8.31 18.95
CA ASP A 176 1.26 -7.04 19.54
C ASP A 176 1.77 -6.01 18.52
N ALA A 177 1.86 -6.38 17.24
CA ALA A 177 2.23 -5.49 16.15
C ALA A 177 1.35 -5.69 14.92
N LEU A 178 0.72 -4.61 14.47
CA LEU A 178 -0.16 -4.58 13.29
C LEU A 178 0.44 -3.68 12.20
N ALA A 179 0.59 -4.23 11.00
CA ALA A 179 1.09 -3.53 9.83
C ALA A 179 -0.06 -3.24 8.84
N LEU A 180 -0.11 -2.03 8.30
CA LEU A 180 -1.12 -1.59 7.34
C LEU A 180 -0.55 -1.61 5.91
N GLY A 181 -0.79 -2.69 5.18
CA GLY A 181 -0.32 -2.96 3.82
C GLY A 181 -1.21 -2.41 2.70
N CYS A 182 -2.03 -1.39 2.96
CA CYS A 182 -2.81 -0.67 1.96
C CYS A 182 -2.82 0.82 2.31
N THR A 183 -2.75 1.68 1.29
CA THR A 183 -2.74 3.14 1.47
C THR A 183 -4.04 3.67 2.06
N HIS A 184 -5.17 3.02 1.79
CA HIS A 184 -6.47 3.36 2.38
C HIS A 184 -6.51 3.13 3.89
N TYR A 185 -5.79 2.15 4.42
CA TYR A 185 -5.94 1.76 5.83
C TYR A 185 -5.36 2.81 6.79
N GLY A 186 -4.52 3.73 6.31
CA GLY A 186 -4.04 4.87 7.08
C GLY A 186 -5.13 5.91 7.43
N PHE A 187 -6.31 5.83 6.80
CA PHE A 187 -7.45 6.69 7.10
C PHE A 187 -8.40 6.11 8.15
N LEU A 188 -8.28 4.82 8.47
CA LEU A 188 -9.10 4.18 9.49
C LEU A 188 -8.86 4.85 10.85
N ARG A 189 -9.93 5.11 11.57
CA ARG A 189 -9.84 5.68 12.91
C ARG A 189 -9.62 4.60 13.97
N PRO A 190 -9.03 4.94 15.12
CA PRO A 190 -8.88 4.01 16.23
C PRO A 190 -10.22 3.39 16.60
N VAL A 191 -10.18 2.09 16.88
CA VAL A 191 -11.31 1.25 17.31
C VAL A 191 -11.13 0.84 18.75
#